data_AF-A0A1V6G1U4-F1
#
_entry.id   AF-A0A1V6G1U4-F1
#
_cell.length_a   1.000
_cell.length_b   1.000
_cell.length_c   1.000
_cell.angle_alpha   90.00
_cell.angle_beta   90.00
_cell.angle_gamma   90.00
#
_symmetry.space_group_name_H-M   'P 1'
#
loop_
_entity.id
_entity.type
_entity.pdbx_description
1 polymer ?
#
loop_
_entity_poly.entity_id
_entity_poly.type
_entity_poly.pdbx_seq_one_letter_code
_entity_poly.pdbx_strand_id
1 'polypeptide(L)'
;MWKTIKDMMKEVSDTFDPIIEQAHKAHKKALEQKAKYYSPLDQASRNVKKLMSDYDEEQRRIAEAEARRLQEIARKAEEERRLQEAILAEEAGEKEEAAAILEEPVYVPPVQVQKATPKLQGGPVYREVWSARVTDIRALCRAVADGKASPECVMGNMPTLNRMATALKATMQIPGVVAESKRV
;
A
#
# COMPACT_ATOMS: atom_id res chain seq x y z
N MET A 1 -25.49 -28.50 -47.53
CA MET A 1 -25.87 -27.73 -46.32
C MET A 1 -24.65 -27.17 -45.59
N TRP A 2 -23.73 -28.00 -45.07
CA TRP A 2 -22.51 -27.51 -44.38
C TRP A 2 -21.61 -26.58 -45.21
N LYS A 3 -21.36 -26.92 -46.48
CA LYS A 3 -20.52 -26.10 -47.38
C LYS A 3 -21.13 -24.71 -47.61
N THR A 4 -22.44 -24.64 -47.85
CA THR A 4 -23.20 -23.40 -48.00
C THR A 4 -23.14 -22.52 -46.74
N ILE A 5 -23.21 -23.12 -45.55
CA ILE A 5 -23.04 -22.40 -44.28
C ILE A 5 -21.64 -21.81 -44.19
N LYS A 6 -20.60 -22.55 -44.58
CA LYS A 6 -19.22 -22.01 -44.62
C LYS A 6 -19.06 -20.87 -45.61
N ASP A 7 -19.69 -20.95 -46.78
CA ASP A 7 -19.63 -19.89 -47.78
C ASP A 7 -20.31 -18.61 -47.27
N MET A 8 -21.47 -18.74 -46.61
CA MET A 8 -22.15 -17.61 -45.95
C MET A 8 -21.32 -17.02 -44.79
N MET A 9 -20.69 -17.87 -43.97
CA MET A 9 -19.78 -17.40 -42.92
C MET A 9 -18.60 -16.63 -43.50
N LYS A 10 -18.05 -17.08 -44.63
CA LYS A 10 -16.95 -16.41 -45.31
C LYS A 10 -17.37 -15.03 -45.83
N GLU A 11 -18.55 -14.91 -46.43
CA GLU A 11 -19.08 -13.61 -46.90
C GLU A 11 -19.29 -12.62 -45.74
N VAL A 12 -19.75 -13.12 -44.58
CA VAL A 12 -19.83 -12.31 -43.35
C VAL A 12 -18.42 -11.88 -42.90
N SER A 13 -17.45 -12.79 -42.84
CA SER A 13 -16.07 -12.41 -42.49
C SER A 13 -15.49 -11.40 -43.48
N ASP A 14 -15.61 -11.63 -44.79
CA ASP A 14 -15.05 -10.76 -45.82
C ASP A 14 -15.66 -9.34 -45.79
N THR A 15 -16.92 -9.20 -45.34
CA THR A 15 -17.59 -7.89 -45.20
C THR A 15 -17.27 -7.20 -43.88
N PHE A 16 -17.22 -7.93 -42.77
CA PHE A 16 -17.07 -7.33 -41.44
C PHE A 16 -15.61 -7.23 -40.96
N ASP A 17 -14.72 -8.15 -41.36
CA ASP A 17 -13.32 -8.15 -40.92
C ASP A 17 -12.59 -6.84 -41.27
N PRO A 18 -12.74 -6.25 -42.48
CA PRO A 18 -12.13 -4.95 -42.80
C PRO A 18 -12.67 -3.79 -41.94
N ILE A 19 -13.96 -3.84 -41.57
CA ILE A 19 -14.60 -2.82 -40.72
C ILE A 19 -14.05 -2.94 -39.29
N ILE A 20 -13.97 -4.16 -38.77
CA ILE A 20 -13.39 -4.47 -37.46
C ILE A 20 -11.92 -4.02 -37.42
N GLU A 21 -11.15 -4.31 -38.46
CA GLU A 21 -9.74 -3.91 -38.54
C GLU A 21 -9.58 -2.38 -38.56
N GLN A 22 -10.42 -1.65 -39.30
CA GLN A 22 -10.43 -0.19 -39.31
C GLN A 22 -10.80 0.39 -37.94
N ALA A 23 -11.79 -0.18 -37.26
CA ALA A 23 -12.17 0.21 -35.91
C ALA A 23 -11.03 -0.02 -34.91
N HIS A 24 -10.34 -1.16 -34.98
CA HIS A 24 -9.15 -1.44 -34.17
C HIS A 24 -8.02 -0.44 -34.44
N LYS A 25 -7.77 -0.10 -35.71
CA LYS A 25 -6.79 0.93 -36.09
C LYS A 25 -7.17 2.30 -35.53
N ALA A 26 -8.44 2.69 -35.62
CA ALA A 26 -8.94 3.95 -35.07
C ALA A 26 -8.84 4.00 -33.54
N HIS A 27 -9.24 2.93 -32.85
CA HIS A 27 -9.12 2.79 -31.40
C HIS A 27 -7.66 2.89 -30.95
N LYS A 28 -6.75 2.18 -31.63
CA LYS A 28 -5.31 2.24 -31.31
C LYS A 28 -4.76 3.66 -31.47
N LYS A 29 -5.08 4.33 -32.59
CA LYS A 29 -4.69 5.74 -32.80
C LYS A 29 -5.25 6.68 -31.74
N ALA A 30 -6.51 6.48 -31.34
CA ALA A 30 -7.14 7.29 -30.29
C ALA A 30 -6.43 7.10 -28.94
N LEU A 31 -6.06 5.86 -28.59
CA LEU A 31 -5.28 5.57 -27.39
C LEU A 31 -3.88 6.17 -27.44
N GLU A 32 -3.18 6.08 -28.59
CA GLU A 32 -1.86 6.69 -28.79
C GLU A 32 -1.92 8.22 -28.63
N GLN A 33 -2.91 8.86 -29.26
CA GLN A 33 -3.09 10.30 -29.16
C GLN A 33 -3.46 10.73 -27.73
N LYS A 34 -4.35 9.98 -27.06
CA LYS A 34 -4.66 10.19 -25.65
C LYS A 34 -3.41 10.08 -24.79
N ALA A 35 -2.62 9.01 -24.98
CA ALA A 35 -1.41 8.77 -24.21
C ALA A 35 -0.36 9.88 -24.41
N LYS A 36 -0.23 10.42 -25.63
CA LYS A 36 0.69 11.53 -25.96
C LYS A 36 0.45 12.76 -25.09
N TYR A 37 -0.80 13.11 -24.82
CA TYR A 37 -1.13 14.28 -23.98
C TYR A 37 -1.31 13.91 -22.51
N TYR A 38 -1.88 12.75 -22.23
CA TYR A 38 -2.17 12.32 -20.86
C TYR A 38 -0.90 11.94 -20.09
N SER A 39 0.05 11.24 -20.73
CA SER A 39 1.26 10.76 -20.05
C SER A 39 2.11 11.89 -19.43
N PRO A 40 2.40 13.00 -20.13
CA PRO A 40 3.09 14.14 -19.52
C PRO A 40 2.32 14.76 -18.35
N LEU A 41 0.99 14.85 -18.44
CA LEU A 41 0.14 15.39 -17.38
C LEU A 41 0.08 14.46 -16.16
N ASP A 42 -0.01 13.14 -16.37
CA ASP A 42 0.05 12.15 -15.31
C ASP A 42 1.41 12.19 -14.61
N GLN A 43 2.50 12.26 -15.36
CA GLN A 43 3.85 12.42 -14.80
C GLN A 43 3.99 13.72 -13.99
N ALA A 44 3.53 14.85 -14.53
CA ALA A 44 3.54 16.13 -13.82
C ALA A 44 2.70 16.06 -12.53
N SER A 45 1.50 15.47 -12.58
CA SER A 45 0.65 15.28 -11.41
C SER A 45 1.33 14.42 -10.33
N ARG A 46 1.96 13.31 -10.73
CA ARG A 46 2.73 12.45 -9.81
C ARG A 46 3.90 13.19 -9.18
N ASN A 47 4.62 13.98 -9.97
CA ASN A 47 5.76 14.76 -9.47
C ASN A 47 5.31 15.82 -8.46
N VAL A 48 4.25 16.57 -8.76
CA VAL A 48 3.70 17.57 -7.83
C VAL A 48 3.24 16.91 -6.53
N LYS A 49 2.50 15.79 -6.61
CA LYS A 49 2.10 15.03 -5.42
C LYS A 49 3.29 14.56 -4.59
N LYS A 50 4.35 14.10 -5.26
CA LYS A 50 5.58 13.70 -4.58
C LYS A 50 6.23 14.89 -3.85
N LEU A 51 6.40 16.03 -4.53
CA LEU A 51 6.96 17.23 -3.92
C LEU A 51 6.16 17.72 -2.71
N MET A 52 4.82 17.65 -2.77
CA MET A 52 3.96 17.97 -1.63
C MET A 52 4.19 17.01 -0.46
N SER A 53 4.27 15.69 -0.74
CA SER A 53 4.56 14.68 0.28
C SER A 53 5.93 14.88 0.91
N ASP A 54 6.96 15.10 0.09
CA ASP A 54 8.35 15.32 0.55
C ASP A 54 8.43 16.59 1.43
N TYR A 55 7.70 17.65 1.06
CA TYR A 55 7.61 18.87 1.87
C TYR A 55 6.90 18.62 3.21
N ASP A 56 5.76 17.93 3.23
CA ASP A 56 5.05 17.61 4.46
C ASP A 56 5.89 16.73 5.41
N GLU A 57 6.66 15.80 4.86
CA GLU A 57 7.62 14.98 5.61
C GLU A 57 8.76 15.82 6.18
N GLU A 58 9.31 16.75 5.40
CA GLU A 58 10.36 17.65 5.88
C GLU A 58 9.82 18.60 6.97
N GLN A 59 8.62 19.15 6.80
CA GLN A 59 7.97 19.96 7.83
C GLN A 59 7.72 19.16 9.11
N ARG A 60 7.35 17.88 8.99
CA ARG A 60 7.25 16.98 10.15
C ARG A 60 8.61 16.79 10.82
N ARG A 61 9.67 16.54 10.04
CA ARG A 61 11.03 16.33 10.56
C ARG A 61 11.54 17.57 11.32
N ILE A 62 11.31 18.76 10.76
CA ILE A 62 11.68 20.04 11.40
C ILE A 62 10.90 20.21 12.72
N ALA A 63 9.58 19.99 12.70
CA ALA A 63 8.75 20.10 13.91
C ALA A 63 9.16 19.11 15.00
N GLU A 64 9.51 17.86 14.65
CA GLU A 64 10.00 16.85 15.58
C GLU A 64 11.38 17.20 16.14
N ALA A 65 12.28 17.71 15.31
CA ALA A 65 13.61 18.15 15.76
C ALA A 65 13.51 19.33 16.73
N GLU A 66 12.63 20.29 16.45
CA GLU A 66 12.38 21.44 17.32
C GLU A 66 11.70 21.02 18.63
N ALA A 67 10.69 20.14 18.56
CA ALA A 67 10.05 19.55 19.73
C ALA A 67 11.08 18.85 20.64
N ARG A 68 12.00 18.08 20.06
CA ARG A 68 13.08 17.42 20.81
C ARG A 68 14.02 18.43 21.45
N ARG A 69 14.41 19.49 20.73
CA ARG A 69 15.25 20.55 21.29
C ARG A 69 14.59 21.25 22.48
N LEU A 70 13.32 21.60 22.34
CA LEU A 70 12.54 22.25 23.40
C LEU A 70 12.35 21.33 24.60
N GLN A 71 12.16 20.03 24.38
CA GLN A 71 12.05 19.04 25.44
C GLN A 71 13.37 18.89 26.22
N GLU A 72 14.52 18.87 25.54
CA GLU A 72 15.84 18.83 26.20
C GLU A 72 16.13 20.12 26.99
N ILE A 73 15.73 21.29 26.47
CA ILE A 73 15.85 22.56 27.19
C ILE A 73 14.96 22.56 28.44
N ALA A 74 13.71 22.14 28.31
CA ALA A 74 12.77 22.05 29.43
C ALA A 74 13.25 21.04 30.48
N ARG A 75 13.83 19.92 30.06
CA ARG A 75 14.43 18.93 30.97
C ARG A 75 15.59 19.50 31.76
N LYS A 76 16.52 20.19 31.09
CA LYS A 76 17.66 20.83 31.78
C LYS A 76 17.21 21.94 32.73
N ALA A 77 16.19 22.71 32.36
CA ALA A 77 15.64 23.75 33.23
C ALA A 77 14.97 23.15 34.47
N GLU A 78 14.27 22.02 34.33
CA GLU A 78 13.68 21.30 35.46
C GLU A 78 14.74 20.67 36.36
N GLU A 79 15.75 20.00 35.78
CA GLU A 79 16.91 19.45 36.50
C GLU A 79 17.65 20.54 37.30
N GLU A 80 17.88 21.71 36.69
CA GLU A 80 18.50 22.86 37.36
C GLU A 80 17.62 23.41 38.49
N ARG A 81 16.30 23.52 38.29
CA ARG A 81 15.38 23.99 39.33
C ARG A 81 15.37 23.04 40.53
N ARG A 82 15.33 21.73 40.27
CA ARG A 82 15.38 20.71 41.34
C ARG A 82 16.71 20.70 42.07
N LEU A 83 17.81 20.89 41.35
CA LEU A 83 19.14 21.00 41.96
C LEU A 83 19.20 22.21 42.90
N GLN A 84 18.66 23.35 42.47
CA GLN A 84 18.59 24.56 43.30
C GLN A 84 17.67 24.35 44.53
N GLU A 85 16.51 23.73 44.35
CA GLU A 85 15.61 23.38 45.45
C GLU A 85 16.28 22.42 46.46
N ALA A 86 17.03 21.42 46.00
CA ALA A 86 17.76 20.49 46.85
C ALA A 86 18.90 21.18 47.62
N ILE A 87 19.65 22.09 46.97
CA ILE A 87 20.69 22.90 47.63
C ILE A 87 20.08 23.76 48.75
N LEU A 88 18.95 24.43 48.49
CA LEU A 88 18.27 25.24 49.49
C LEU A 88 17.75 24.41 50.67
N ALA A 89 17.23 23.21 50.42
CA ALA A 89 16.79 22.27 51.47
C ALA A 89 17.97 21.76 52.31
N GLU A 90 19.13 21.49 51.70
CA GLU A 90 20.34 21.11 52.41
C GLU A 90 20.87 22.26 53.28
N GLU A 91 20.88 23.51 52.77
CA GLU A 91 21.24 24.71 53.52
C GLU A 91 20.29 25.00 54.70
N ALA A 92 19.01 24.65 54.55
CA ALA A 92 18.01 24.72 55.63
C ALA A 92 18.17 23.59 56.68
N GLY A 93 19.04 22.60 56.43
CA GLY A 93 19.30 21.48 57.33
C GLY A 93 18.39 20.26 57.12
N GLU A 94 17.54 20.28 56.09
CA GLU A 94 16.53 19.25 55.79
C GLU A 94 17.07 18.24 54.77
N LYS A 95 18.07 17.46 55.21
CA LYS A 95 18.82 16.52 54.34
C LYS A 95 17.98 15.40 53.75
N GLU A 96 16.93 14.94 54.45
CA GLU A 96 16.03 13.91 53.92
C GLU A 96 15.14 14.46 52.80
N GLU A 97 14.71 15.73 52.89
CA GLU A 97 13.92 16.38 51.85
C GLU A 97 14.76 16.66 50.60
N ALA A 98 16.02 17.11 50.78
CA ALA A 98 16.95 17.28 49.67
C ALA A 98 17.20 15.98 48.88
N ALA A 99 17.32 14.84 49.58
CA ALA A 99 17.48 13.53 48.96
C ALA A 99 16.22 13.07 48.20
N ALA A 100 15.04 13.28 48.79
CA ALA A 100 13.77 12.98 48.14
C ALA A 100 13.54 13.80 46.85
N ILE A 101 14.00 15.06 46.83
CA ILE A 101 13.93 15.93 45.65
C ILE A 101 14.85 15.43 44.53
N LEU A 102 16.02 14.87 44.85
CA LEU A 102 16.94 14.34 43.84
C LEU A 102 16.53 12.98 43.28
N GLU A 103 15.80 12.16 44.05
CA GLU A 103 15.45 10.78 43.67
C GLU A 103 14.21 10.70 42.76
N GLU A 104 13.32 11.68 42.81
CA GLU A 104 12.10 11.66 42.01
C GLU A 104 12.37 11.95 40.51
N PRO A 105 11.83 11.12 39.59
CA PRO A 105 12.14 11.18 38.17
C PRO A 105 11.65 12.49 37.52
N VAL A 106 12.53 13.13 36.75
CA VAL A 106 12.22 14.35 36.00
C VAL A 106 11.23 14.04 34.87
N TYR A 107 9.96 14.42 35.06
CA TYR A 107 8.92 14.31 34.05
C TYR A 107 8.71 15.64 33.33
N VAL A 108 9.03 15.66 32.03
CA VAL A 108 8.76 16.82 31.16
C VAL A 108 7.70 16.42 30.14
N PRO A 109 6.56 17.12 30.08
CA PRO A 109 5.53 16.83 29.09
C PRO A 109 6.09 17.08 27.66
N PRO A 110 5.75 16.21 26.68
CA PRO A 110 6.24 16.38 25.32
C PRO A 110 5.70 17.68 24.70
N VAL A 111 6.60 18.53 24.23
CA VAL A 111 6.26 19.79 23.55
C VAL A 111 5.82 19.48 22.12
N GLN A 112 4.55 19.72 21.80
CA GLN A 112 4.03 19.53 20.45
C GLN A 112 4.17 20.81 19.62
N VAL A 113 5.08 20.81 18.65
CA VAL A 113 5.20 21.89 17.66
C VAL A 113 4.17 21.65 16.55
N GLN A 114 3.25 22.59 16.35
CA GLN A 114 2.26 22.50 15.27
C GLN A 114 2.97 22.67 13.91
N LYS A 115 2.63 21.80 12.95
CA LYS A 115 3.16 21.90 11.58
C LYS A 115 2.61 23.14 10.90
N ALA A 116 3.46 23.89 10.21
CA ALA A 116 3.10 25.08 9.44
C ALA A 116 2.55 24.76 8.04
N THR A 117 1.92 23.60 7.83
CA THR A 117 1.43 23.21 6.50
C THR A 117 0.02 23.77 6.27
N PRO A 118 -0.17 24.69 5.30
CA PRO A 118 -1.48 25.26 5.01
C PRO A 118 -2.40 24.22 4.36
N LYS A 119 -3.63 24.10 4.87
CA LYS A 119 -4.65 23.22 4.28
C LYS A 119 -5.14 23.83 2.94
N LEU A 120 -4.68 23.27 1.81
CA LEU A 120 -5.15 23.67 0.48
C LEU A 120 -6.55 23.11 0.18
N GLN A 121 -7.49 24.00 -0.17
CA GLN A 121 -8.82 23.62 -0.67
C GLN A 121 -8.69 22.99 -2.06
N GLY A 122 -9.17 21.76 -2.22
CA GLY A 122 -8.98 20.97 -3.45
C GLY A 122 -7.65 20.21 -3.55
N GLY A 123 -6.91 20.11 -2.44
CA GLY A 123 -5.67 19.32 -2.36
C GLY A 123 -5.89 17.81 -2.53
N PRO A 124 -4.81 17.03 -2.72
CA PRO A 124 -4.87 15.58 -2.83
C PRO A 124 -5.56 14.96 -1.60
N VAL A 125 -6.66 14.24 -1.81
CA VAL A 125 -7.28 13.44 -0.75
C VAL A 125 -6.42 12.20 -0.54
N TYR A 126 -5.73 12.14 0.59
CA TYR A 126 -5.01 10.95 1.01
C TYR A 126 -6.03 9.85 1.34
N ARG A 127 -6.07 8.80 0.52
CA ARG A 127 -6.82 7.59 0.78
C ARG A 127 -5.86 6.52 1.25
N GLU A 128 -6.07 6.01 2.46
CA GLU A 128 -5.36 4.82 2.92
C GLU A 128 -5.87 3.61 2.12
N VAL A 129 -4.96 2.92 1.43
CA VAL A 129 -5.27 1.74 0.62
C VAL A 129 -4.57 0.53 1.23
N TRP A 130 -5.37 -0.38 1.78
CA TRP A 130 -4.89 -1.66 2.29
C TRP A 130 -4.74 -2.65 1.14
N SER A 131 -3.59 -3.29 1.03
CA SER A 131 -3.35 -4.38 0.06
C SER A 131 -2.86 -5.64 0.75
N ALA A 132 -3.34 -6.80 0.31
CA ALA A 132 -2.94 -8.09 0.84
C ALA A 132 -1.74 -8.63 0.07
N ARG A 133 -0.73 -9.14 0.79
CA ARG A 133 0.43 -9.84 0.22
C ARG A 133 0.50 -11.24 0.82
N VAL A 134 0.48 -12.26 -0.03
CA VAL A 134 0.69 -13.65 0.40
C VAL A 134 2.17 -13.83 0.75
N THR A 135 2.46 -14.15 2.00
CA THR A 135 3.83 -14.42 2.49
C THR A 135 4.22 -15.87 2.27
N ASP A 136 3.31 -16.80 2.56
CA ASP A 136 3.50 -18.24 2.35
C ASP A 136 2.21 -18.88 1.81
N ILE A 137 2.30 -19.44 0.61
CA ILE A 137 1.19 -20.10 -0.08
C ILE A 137 0.80 -21.40 0.64
N ARG A 138 1.74 -22.15 1.23
CA ARG A 138 1.42 -23.41 1.93
C ARG A 138 0.65 -23.13 3.22
N ALA A 139 1.05 -22.11 3.97
CA ALA A 139 0.32 -21.67 5.15
C ALA A 139 -1.11 -21.22 4.80
N LEU A 140 -1.27 -20.49 3.69
CA LEU A 140 -2.58 -20.09 3.19
C LEU A 140 -3.47 -21.29 2.82
N CYS A 141 -2.94 -22.25 2.05
CA CYS A 141 -3.69 -23.46 1.68
C CYS A 141 -4.10 -24.28 2.91
N ARG A 142 -3.24 -24.37 3.93
CA ARG A 142 -3.58 -25.03 5.19
C ARG A 142 -4.66 -24.26 5.96
N ALA A 143 -4.58 -22.93 6.02
CA ALA A 143 -5.59 -22.11 6.66
C ALA A 143 -6.97 -22.25 6.00
N VAL A 144 -7.02 -22.41 4.66
CA VAL A 144 -8.25 -22.74 3.94
C VAL A 144 -8.76 -24.14 4.31
N ALA A 145 -7.87 -25.14 4.36
CA ALA A 145 -8.23 -26.50 4.76
C ALA A 145 -8.75 -26.58 6.21
N ASP A 146 -8.20 -25.77 7.12
CA ASP A 146 -8.60 -25.65 8.52
C ASP A 146 -9.89 -24.81 8.72
N GLY A 147 -10.47 -24.25 7.64
CA GLY A 147 -11.68 -23.40 7.69
C GLY A 147 -11.46 -21.99 8.24
N LYS A 148 -10.20 -21.57 8.44
CA LYS A 148 -9.84 -20.23 8.93
C LYS A 148 -9.84 -19.16 7.85
N ALA A 149 -9.73 -19.56 6.59
CA ALA A 149 -9.80 -18.70 5.41
C ALA A 149 -10.83 -19.23 4.41
N SER A 150 -11.49 -18.32 3.68
CA SER A 150 -12.45 -18.70 2.65
C SER A 150 -11.75 -19.45 1.50
N PRO A 151 -12.37 -20.48 0.90
CA PRO A 151 -11.86 -21.13 -0.31
C PRO A 151 -11.59 -20.16 -1.47
N GLU A 152 -12.28 -19.01 -1.50
CA GLU A 152 -12.08 -17.96 -2.50
C GLU A 152 -10.70 -17.29 -2.42
N CYS A 153 -9.99 -17.43 -1.29
CA CYS A 153 -8.63 -16.93 -1.15
C CYS A 153 -7.61 -17.68 -2.01
N VAL A 154 -7.96 -18.85 -2.55
CA VAL A 154 -7.07 -19.69 -3.36
C VAL A 154 -7.76 -20.04 -4.68
N MET A 155 -7.10 -19.70 -5.79
CA MET A 155 -7.55 -20.06 -7.13
C MET A 155 -6.63 -21.11 -7.74
N GLY A 156 -7.20 -22.19 -8.25
CA GLY A 156 -6.47 -23.22 -8.96
C GLY A 156 -5.84 -22.69 -10.24
N ASN A 157 -4.57 -23.01 -10.48
CA ASN A 157 -3.86 -22.64 -11.71
C ASN A 157 -4.32 -23.54 -12.87
N MET A 158 -5.45 -23.21 -13.50
CA MET A 158 -6.04 -23.98 -14.59
C MET A 158 -5.08 -24.25 -15.76
N PRO A 159 -4.23 -23.30 -16.22
CA PRO A 159 -3.23 -23.59 -17.25
C PRO A 159 -2.26 -24.72 -16.88
N THR A 160 -1.89 -24.83 -15.60
CA THR A 160 -1.02 -25.91 -15.13
C THR A 160 -1.80 -27.22 -14.98
N LEU A 161 -3.00 -27.15 -14.39
CA LEU A 161 -3.87 -28.32 -14.20
C LEU A 161 -4.27 -28.95 -15.54
N ASN A 162 -4.60 -28.15 -16.56
CA ASN A 162 -4.94 -28.63 -17.90
C ASN A 162 -3.75 -29.28 -18.61
N ARG A 163 -2.53 -28.76 -18.43
CA ARG A 163 -1.31 -29.43 -18.92
C ARG A 163 -1.12 -30.80 -18.27
N MET A 164 -1.32 -30.90 -16.95
CA MET A 164 -1.25 -32.17 -16.23
C MET A 164 -2.34 -33.14 -16.67
N ALA A 165 -3.58 -32.66 -16.83
CA ALA A 165 -4.71 -33.45 -17.31
C ALA A 165 -4.48 -33.99 -18.73
N THR A 166 -3.83 -33.21 -19.61
CA THR A 166 -3.48 -33.65 -20.97
C THR A 166 -2.42 -34.76 -20.95
N ALA A 167 -1.44 -34.65 -20.07
CA ALA A 167 -0.33 -35.61 -19.96
C ALA A 167 -0.75 -36.92 -19.26
N LEU A 168 -1.42 -36.80 -18.12
CA LEU A 168 -1.78 -37.93 -17.24
C LEU A 168 -3.15 -38.53 -17.58
N LYS A 169 -4.07 -37.76 -18.17
CA LYS A 169 -5.41 -38.21 -18.54
C LYS A 169 -6.09 -38.90 -17.33
N ALA A 170 -6.62 -40.11 -17.53
CA ALA A 170 -7.30 -40.90 -16.49
C ALA A 170 -6.40 -41.32 -15.31
N THR A 171 -5.06 -41.19 -15.41
CA THR A 171 -4.15 -41.53 -14.31
C THR A 171 -3.78 -40.34 -13.42
N MET A 172 -4.41 -39.18 -13.63
CA MET A 172 -4.18 -38.00 -12.79
C MET A 172 -4.68 -38.22 -11.35
N GLN A 173 -3.75 -38.28 -10.39
CA GLN A 173 -4.04 -38.44 -8.96
C GLN A 173 -3.71 -37.15 -8.20
N ILE A 174 -4.60 -36.15 -8.27
CA ILE A 174 -4.52 -34.95 -7.43
C ILE A 174 -5.80 -34.86 -6.61
N PRO A 175 -5.73 -34.87 -5.26
CA PRO A 175 -6.91 -34.68 -4.43
C PRO A 175 -7.66 -33.40 -4.80
N GLY A 176 -8.96 -33.53 -5.12
CA GLY A 176 -9.83 -32.41 -5.49
C GLY A 176 -9.77 -31.98 -6.97
N VAL A 177 -9.00 -32.63 -7.84
CA VAL A 177 -8.96 -32.33 -9.28
C VAL A 177 -9.12 -33.60 -10.11
N VAL A 178 -10.06 -33.60 -11.07
CA VAL A 178 -10.33 -34.72 -11.99
C VAL A 178 -10.03 -34.28 -13.42
N ALA A 179 -9.42 -35.17 -14.21
CA ALA A 179 -9.21 -34.95 -15.63
C ALA A 179 -10.44 -35.40 -16.44
N GLU A 180 -11.09 -34.46 -17.13
CA GLU A 180 -12.27 -34.73 -17.96
C GLU A 180 -11.90 -34.72 -19.45
N SER A 181 -12.52 -35.62 -20.23
CA SER A 181 -12.39 -35.66 -21.69
C SER A 181 -13.75 -35.44 -22.33
N LYS A 182 -13.86 -34.41 -23.18
CA LYS A 182 -15.04 -34.14 -24.00
C LYS A 182 -14.64 -34.18 -25.48
N ARG A 183 -15.42 -34.90 -26.29
CA ARG A 183 -15.27 -34.89 -27.75
C ARG A 183 -15.82 -33.57 -28.28
N VAL A 184 -14.98 -32.82 -28.99
CA VAL A 184 -15.31 -31.54 -29.65
C VAL A 184 -15.61 -31.79 -31.12
#